data_AF-A0A2V5UXY1-F1
#
_entry.id   AF-A0A2V5UXY1-F1
#
_cell.length_a   1.000
_cell.length_b   1.000
_cell.length_c   1.000
_cell.angle_alpha   90.00
_cell.angle_beta   90.00
_cell.angle_gamma   90.00
#
_symmetry.space_group_name_H-M   'P 1'
#
loop_
_entity.id
_entity.type
_entity.pdbx_description
1 polymer ?
#
loop_
_entity_poly.entity_id
_entity_poly.type
_entity_poly.pdbx_seq_one_letter_code
_entity_poly.pdbx_strand_id
1 'polypeptide(L)'
;ELLIEKFVPGRELTIGILGDQVLPILEIIPKGGFYDFTNKYPFLNPQAGGGAQHVCPAKIDPDKTKEIQDLAFGAYRALGLQVYSRVDV
;
A
#
# COMPACT_ATOMS: atom_id res chain seq x y z
N GLU A 1 14.77 18.36 -6.42
CA GLU A 1 13.43 18.99 -6.50
C GLU A 1 12.63 18.58 -5.27
N LEU A 2 11.62 19.36 -4.87
CA LEU A 2 10.78 19.11 -3.68
C LEU A 2 9.34 18.85 -4.12
N LEU A 3 8.72 17.82 -3.55
CA LEU A 3 7.31 17.49 -3.73
C LEU A 3 6.55 17.81 -2.44
N ILE A 4 5.42 18.49 -2.55
CA ILE A 4 4.54 18.83 -1.44
C ILE A 4 3.14 18.33 -1.79
N GLU A 5 2.59 17.46 -0.95
CA GLU A 5 1.27 16.85 -1.16
C GLU A 5 0.31 17.20 -0.03
N LYS A 6 -0.99 17.24 -0.35
CA LYS A 6 -2.03 17.41 0.66
C LYS A 6 -2.17 16.12 1.47
N PHE A 7 -2.25 16.25 2.79
CA PHE A 7 -2.54 15.11 3.66
C PHE A 7 -3.93 14.52 3.39
N VAL A 8 -3.98 13.22 3.15
CA VAL A 8 -5.23 12.44 2.99
C VAL A 8 -5.40 11.55 4.22
N PRO A 9 -6.37 11.81 5.12
CA PRO A 9 -6.67 10.91 6.23
C PRO A 9 -7.39 9.67 5.71
N GLY A 10 -7.02 8.49 6.19
CA GLY A 10 -7.68 7.26 5.77
C GLY A 10 -6.90 6.00 6.09
N ARG A 11 -7.21 4.95 5.33
CA ARG A 11 -6.55 3.65 5.37
C ARG A 11 -5.42 3.65 4.35
N GLU A 12 -4.33 2.97 4.66
CA GLU A 12 -3.20 2.80 3.74
C GLU A 12 -3.26 1.41 3.11
N LEU A 13 -3.39 1.38 1.79
CA LEU A 13 -3.60 0.15 1.03
C LEU A 13 -2.44 -0.06 0.06
N THR A 14 -2.10 -1.32 -0.16
CA THR A 14 -1.09 -1.69 -1.14
C THR A 14 -1.52 -2.89 -1.94
N ILE A 15 -1.29 -2.82 -3.26
CA ILE A 15 -1.71 -3.82 -4.22
C ILE A 15 -0.49 -4.31 -4.98
N GLY A 16 -0.22 -5.61 -4.89
CA GLY A 16 0.81 -6.26 -5.71
C GLY A 16 0.29 -6.53 -7.12
N ILE A 17 1.12 -6.26 -8.12
CA ILE A 17 0.84 -6.62 -9.51
C ILE A 17 2.00 -7.49 -10.01
N LEU A 18 1.68 -8.60 -10.67
CA LEU A 18 2.64 -9.52 -11.28
C LEU A 18 2.24 -9.80 -12.73
N GLY A 19 2.91 -9.17 -13.69
CA GLY A 19 2.53 -9.16 -15.09
C GLY A 19 1.13 -8.56 -15.25
N ASP A 20 0.17 -9.41 -15.62
CA ASP A 20 -1.24 -9.05 -15.78
C ASP A 20 -2.12 -9.52 -14.61
N GLN A 21 -1.52 -10.04 -13.53
CA GLN A 21 -2.23 -10.49 -12.34
C GLN A 21 -2.24 -9.40 -11.26
N VAL A 22 -3.44 -8.96 -10.88
CA VAL A 22 -3.65 -8.07 -9.72
C VAL A 22 -3.89 -8.94 -8.48
N LEU A 23 -3.04 -8.81 -7.48
CA LEU A 23 -3.09 -9.59 -6.25
C LEU A 23 -4.09 -8.99 -5.23
N PRO A 24 -4.47 -9.73 -4.18
CA PRO A 24 -5.33 -9.21 -3.13
C PRO A 24 -4.76 -7.93 -2.50
N ILE A 25 -5.66 -7.00 -2.15
CA ILE A 25 -5.29 -5.77 -1.45
C ILE A 25 -4.76 -6.14 -0.06
N LEU A 26 -3.62 -5.57 0.30
CA LEU A 26 -3.09 -5.62 1.65
C LEU A 26 -3.30 -4.25 2.31
N GLU A 27 -3.87 -4.25 3.50
CA GLU A 27 -3.99 -3.04 4.32
C GLU A 27 -2.83 -2.96 5.30
N ILE A 28 -2.18 -1.80 5.36
CA ILE A 28 -1.09 -1.48 6.27
C ILE A 28 -1.66 -0.62 7.39
N ILE A 29 -1.53 -1.09 8.63
CA ILE A 29 -2.02 -0.41 9.83
C ILE A 29 -0.82 -0.13 10.74
N PRO A 30 -0.20 1.06 10.65
CA PRO A 30 0.89 1.45 11.55
C PRO A 30 0.43 1.43 13.01
N LYS A 31 1.29 0.98 13.92
CA LYS A 31 0.99 0.95 15.37
C LYS A 31 0.91 2.36 15.99
N GLY A 32 1.44 3.37 15.30
CA GLY A 32 1.29 4.77 15.68
C GLY A 32 1.80 5.68 14.56
N GLY A 33 1.21 6.87 14.43
CA GLY A 33 1.58 7.84 13.40
C GLY A 33 1.33 7.35 11.98
N PHE A 34 2.27 7.64 11.07
CA PHE A 34 2.22 7.27 9.65
C PHE A 34 3.08 6.03 9.38
N TYR A 35 2.95 5.43 8.20
CA TYR A 35 3.84 4.34 7.76
C TYR A 35 5.23 4.87 7.37
N ASP A 36 5.94 5.35 8.38
CA ASP A 36 7.30 5.83 8.30
C ASP A 36 8.33 4.68 8.34
N PHE A 37 9.61 5.05 8.28
CA PHE A 37 10.70 4.09 8.32
C PHE A 37 10.68 3.19 9.56
N THR A 38 10.33 3.76 10.72
CA THR A 38 10.27 3.05 12.00
C THR A 38 9.17 2.00 12.00
N ASN A 39 8.01 2.33 11.44
CA ASN A 39 6.89 1.39 11.30
C ASN A 39 7.12 0.33 10.22
N LYS A 40 7.87 0.67 9.17
CA LYS A 40 8.22 -0.26 8.08
C LYS A 40 9.33 -1.24 8.47
N TYR A 41 10.32 -0.78 9.23
CA TYR A 41 11.51 -1.57 9.60
C TYR A 41 11.76 -1.58 11.12
N PRO A 42 10.81 -2.06 11.93
CA PRO A 42 10.92 -2.01 13.39
C PRO A 42 12.13 -2.80 13.93
N PHE A 43 12.63 -3.78 13.18
CA PHE A 43 13.81 -4.57 13.55
C PHE A 43 15.13 -3.79 13.43
N LEU A 44 15.18 -2.70 12.66
CA LEU A 44 16.36 -1.82 12.56
C LEU A 44 16.46 -0.84 13.73
N ASN A 45 15.34 -0.56 14.40
CA ASN A 45 15.30 0.23 15.63
C ASN A 45 14.31 -0.37 16.64
N PRO A 46 14.69 -1.47 17.32
CA PRO A 46 13.79 -2.20 18.22
C PRO A 46 13.29 -1.37 19.41
N GLN A 47 14.04 -0.32 19.79
CA GLN A 47 13.71 0.55 20.92
C GLN A 47 12.62 1.57 20.59
N ALA A 48 12.40 1.86 19.31
CA ALA A 48 11.42 2.86 18.88
C ALA A 48 9.96 2.36 18.92
N GLY A 49 9.72 1.08 19.25
CA GLY A 49 8.37 0.55 19.44
C GLY A 49 7.49 0.54 18.18
N GLY A 50 8.09 0.68 17.00
CA GLY A 50 7.38 0.75 15.73
C GLY A 50 6.80 -0.57 15.26
N GLY A 51 6.05 -0.50 14.17
CA GLY A 51 5.63 -1.63 13.36
C GLY A 51 4.31 -1.36 12.67
N ALA A 52 3.94 -2.21 11.74
CA ALA A 52 2.61 -2.21 11.14
C ALA A 52 1.99 -3.60 11.20
N GLN A 53 0.70 -3.64 11.49
CA GLN A 53 -0.12 -4.81 11.22
C GLN A 53 -0.46 -4.81 9.73
N HIS A 54 -0.37 -5.99 9.12
CA HIS A 54 -0.73 -6.18 7.71
C HIS A 54 -1.92 -7.12 7.64
N VAL A 55 -3.00 -6.69 6.97
CA VAL A 55 -4.22 -7.48 6.80
C VAL A 55 -4.39 -7.80 5.32
N CYS A 56 -4.33 -9.09 4.97
CA CYS A 56 -4.48 -9.57 3.60
C CYS A 56 -5.33 -10.85 3.56
N PRO A 57 -6.45 -10.88 2.80
CA PRO A 57 -7.04 -9.75 2.06
C PRO A 57 -7.54 -8.63 2.99
N ALA A 58 -7.43 -7.37 2.55
CA ALA A 58 -7.98 -6.23 3.25
C ALA A 58 -9.51 -6.36 3.42
N LYS A 59 -10.05 -5.91 4.56
CA LYS A 59 -11.48 -5.97 4.84
C LYS A 59 -12.18 -4.80 4.15
N ILE A 60 -12.58 -5.01 2.91
CA ILE A 60 -13.22 -4.01 2.04
C ILE A 60 -14.39 -4.70 1.33
N ASP A 61 -15.45 -3.94 1.05
CA ASP A 61 -16.56 -4.42 0.24
C ASP A 61 -16.06 -4.95 -1.13
N PRO A 62 -16.64 -6.04 -1.67
CA PRO A 62 -16.18 -6.63 -2.93
C PRO A 62 -16.17 -5.65 -4.11
N ASP A 63 -17.17 -4.78 -4.24
CA ASP A 63 -17.26 -3.84 -5.36
C ASP A 63 -16.16 -2.79 -5.24
N LYS A 64 -15.93 -2.28 -4.03
CA LYS A 64 -14.84 -1.33 -3.76
C LYS A 64 -13.45 -1.97 -3.90
N THR A 65 -13.30 -3.24 -3.52
CA THR A 65 -12.06 -4.01 -3.73
C THR A 65 -11.73 -4.07 -5.22
N LYS A 66 -12.72 -4.39 -6.05
CA LYS A 66 -12.55 -4.47 -7.50
C LYS A 66 -12.17 -3.11 -8.10
N GLU A 67 -12.84 -2.04 -7.70
CA GLU A 67 -12.54 -0.67 -8.13
C GLU A 67 -11.09 -0.27 -7.82
N ILE A 68 -10.61 -0.53 -6.60
CA ILE A 68 -9.23 -0.21 -6.19
C ILE A 68 -8.22 -1.02 -7.01
N GLN A 69 -8.49 -2.32 -7.22
CA GLN A 69 -7.62 -3.18 -8.03
C GLN A 69 -7.53 -2.70 -9.49
N ASP A 70 -8.65 -2.26 -10.08
CA ASP A 70 -8.69 -1.74 -11.45
C ASP A 70 -7.93 -0.42 -11.59
N LEU A 71 -8.05 0.48 -10.61
CA LEU A 71 -7.27 1.72 -10.55
C LEU A 71 -5.77 1.45 -10.42
N ALA A 72 -5.38 0.52 -9.54
CA ALA A 72 -3.98 0.13 -9.35
C ALA A 72 -3.39 -0.45 -10.64
N PHE A 73 -4.13 -1.32 -11.33
CA PHE A 73 -3.69 -1.88 -12.61
C PHE A 73 -3.61 -0.83 -13.72
N GLY A 74 -4.55 0.12 -13.73
CA GLY A 74 -4.50 1.29 -14.61
C GLY A 74 -3.22 2.11 -14.42
N ALA A 75 -2.86 2.42 -13.18
CA ALA A 75 -1.62 3.15 -12.85
C ALA A 75 -0.36 2.38 -13.30
N TYR A 76 -0.32 1.07 -13.04
CA TYR A 76 0.77 0.19 -13.48
C TYR A 76 0.98 0.22 -15.00
N ARG A 77 -0.12 0.11 -15.76
CA ARG A 77 -0.11 0.16 -17.23
C ARG A 77 0.26 1.54 -17.76
N ALA A 78 -0.23 2.61 -17.14
CA ALA A 78 0.05 3.98 -17.52
C ALA A 78 1.55 4.34 -17.39
N LEU A 79 2.22 3.76 -16.39
CA LEU A 79 3.67 3.91 -16.19
C LEU A 79 4.52 2.98 -17.07
N GLY A 80 3.91 2.12 -17.89
CA GLY A 80 4.62 1.20 -18.78
C GLY A 80 5.36 0.06 -18.06
N LEU A 81 4.95 -0.27 -16.83
CA LEU A 81 5.55 -1.35 -16.03
C LEU A 81 5.17 -2.72 -16.61
N GLN A 82 6.06 -3.72 -16.49
CA GLN A 82 5.92 -4.99 -17.21
C GLN A 82 6.00 -6.27 -16.36
N VAL A 83 6.80 -6.29 -15.30
CA VAL A 83 7.07 -7.54 -14.57
C VAL A 83 6.33 -7.59 -13.24
N TYR A 84 6.63 -6.69 -12.33
CA TYR A 84 5.94 -6.61 -11.05
C TYR A 84 5.98 -5.20 -10.52
N SER A 85 5.02 -4.87 -9.66
CA SER A 85 5.04 -3.64 -8.90
C SER A 85 4.25 -3.77 -7.61
N ARG A 86 4.40 -2.75 -6.78
CA ARG A 86 3.53 -2.50 -5.65
C ARG A 86 2.95 -1.10 -5.84
N VAL A 87 1.63 -1.02 -5.92
CA VAL A 87 0.91 0.25 -6.03
C VAL A 87 0.32 0.58 -4.68
N ASP A 88 0.72 1.73 -4.12
CA ASP A 88 0.26 2.21 -2.83
C ASP A 88 -0.88 3.24 -3.06
N VAL A 89 -1.97 3.12 -2.29
CA VAL A 89 -3.22 3.90 -2.42
C VAL A 89 -3.70 4.38 -1.04
#